data_AF-K4RGU2-F1
#
_entry.id   AF-K4RGU2-F1
#
_cell.length_a   1.000
_cell.length_b   1.000
_cell.length_c   1.000
_cell.angle_alpha   90.00
_cell.angle_beta   90.00
_cell.angle_gamma   90.00
#
_symmetry.space_group_name_H-M   'P 1'
#
loop_
_entity.id
_entity.type
_entity.pdbx_description
1 polymer ?
#
loop_
_entity_poly.entity_id
_entity_poly.type
_entity_poly.pdbx_seq_one_letter_code
_entity_poly.pdbx_strand_id
1 'polypeptide(L)'
;MSHIAEWTVHLYLVEEEGTTKARVVLDTGSTSLTGSGTAHRNPADTDVPEIGDELAAGRALHDIAGQLVRAATQDIASRETTEPEAVYRPTVGWSI
;
A
#
# COMPACT_ATOMS: atom_id res chain seq x y z
N MET A 1 -3.26 -22.51 13.16
CA MET A 1 -4.41 -22.53 12.24
C MET A 1 -4.05 -21.67 11.04
N SER A 2 -4.36 -22.09 9.82
CA SER A 2 -4.21 -21.24 8.64
C SER A 2 -5.43 -20.35 8.47
N HIS A 3 -5.21 -19.10 8.06
CA HIS A 3 -6.26 -18.17 7.66
C HIS A 3 -6.08 -17.85 6.18
N ILE A 4 -7.17 -17.90 5.40
CA ILE A 4 -7.19 -17.50 4.00
C ILE A 4 -7.91 -16.16 3.92
N ALA A 5 -7.30 -15.19 3.25
CA ALA A 5 -7.90 -13.90 2.96
C ALA A 5 -7.96 -13.71 1.44
N GLU A 6 -9.06 -13.13 0.97
CA GLU A 6 -9.20 -12.66 -0.41
C GLU A 6 -9.35 -11.15 -0.38
N TRP A 7 -8.59 -10.46 -1.23
CA TRP A 7 -8.65 -9.00 -1.39
C TRP A 7 -9.00 -8.68 -2.83
N THR A 8 -9.82 -7.65 -3.02
CA THR A 8 -10.30 -7.24 -4.34
C THR A 8 -9.51 -6.05 -4.86
N VAL A 9 -9.12 -6.12 -6.14
CA VAL A 9 -8.47 -5.04 -6.85
C VAL A 9 -9.39 -4.55 -7.96
N HIS A 10 -9.70 -3.26 -7.95
CA HIS A 10 -10.33 -2.56 -9.06
C HIS A 10 -9.28 -1.75 -9.80
N LEU A 11 -9.05 -2.07 -11.07
CA LEU A 11 -8.08 -1.40 -11.93
C LEU A 11 -8.81 -0.68 -13.07
N TYR A 12 -8.57 0.62 -13.18
CA TYR A 12 -9.16 1.49 -14.18
C TYR A 12 -8.06 2.08 -15.05
N LEU A 13 -8.24 2.01 -16.37
CA LEU A 13 -7.31 2.53 -17.37
C LEU A 13 -8.01 3.59 -18.21
N VAL A 14 -7.30 4.68 -18.48
CA VAL A 14 -7.73 5.75 -19.37
C VAL A 14 -6.55 6.13 -20.26
N GLU A 15 -6.72 6.02 -21.57
CA GLU A 15 -5.73 6.50 -22.54
C GLU A 15 -6.24 7.78 -23.21
N GLU A 16 -5.40 8.81 -23.20
CA GLU A 16 -5.64 10.12 -23.81
C GLU A 16 -4.35 10.61 -24.45
N GLU A 17 -4.39 10.93 -25.75
CA GLU A 17 -3.27 11.57 -26.48
C GLU A 17 -1.90 10.84 -26.33
N GLY A 18 -1.91 9.50 -26.35
CA GLY A 18 -0.68 8.70 -26.20
C GLY A 18 -0.16 8.62 -24.76
N THR A 19 -0.96 9.08 -23.79
CA THR A 19 -0.71 8.91 -22.36
C THR A 19 -1.76 8.00 -21.75
N THR A 20 -1.30 6.91 -21.14
CA THR A 20 -2.15 5.98 -20.40
C THR A 20 -2.03 6.27 -18.91
N LYS A 21 -3.17 6.43 -18.24
CA LYS A 21 -3.29 6.61 -16.79
C LYS A 21 -3.98 5.39 -16.19
N ALA A 22 -3.42 4.86 -15.11
CA ALA A 22 -4.00 3.78 -14.35
C ALA A 22 -4.35 4.24 -12.94
N ARG A 23 -5.52 3.85 -12.45
CA ARG A 23 -5.91 3.95 -11.05
C ARG A 23 -6.23 2.57 -10.53
N VAL A 24 -5.62 2.21 -9.41
CA VAL A 24 -5.91 0.96 -8.70
C VAL A 24 -6.56 1.30 -7.37
N VAL A 25 -7.63 0.58 -7.03
CA VAL A 25 -8.24 0.58 -5.70
C VAL A 25 -8.13 -0.84 -5.16
N LEU A 26 -7.40 -1.00 -4.06
CA LEU A 26 -7.31 -2.25 -3.31
C LEU A 26 -8.25 -2.17 -2.11
N ASP A 27 -9.13 -3.15 -1.97
CA ASP A 27 -9.98 -3.36 -0.80
C ASP A 27 -9.49 -4.58 -0.01
N THR A 28 -9.06 -4.36 1.23
CA THR A 28 -8.59 -5.41 2.15
C THR A 28 -9.69 -5.94 3.08
N GLY A 29 -10.93 -5.46 2.91
CA GLY A 29 -12.08 -5.69 3.79
C GLY A 29 -12.11 -4.80 5.03
N SER A 30 -10.97 -4.25 5.43
CA SER A 30 -10.82 -3.34 6.59
C SER A 30 -10.37 -1.94 6.20
N THR A 31 -9.65 -1.81 5.09
CA THR A 31 -9.19 -0.54 4.57
C THR A 31 -9.23 -0.54 3.05
N SER A 32 -9.24 0.66 2.47
CA SER A 32 -9.11 0.83 1.03
C SER A 32 -7.86 1.67 0.72
N LEU A 33 -7.03 1.18 -0.18
CA LEU A 33 -5.84 1.87 -0.67
C LEU A 33 -6.06 2.25 -2.13
N THR A 34 -5.62 3.45 -2.51
CA THR A 34 -5.66 3.89 -3.92
C THR A 34 -4.24 4.13 -4.40
N GLY A 35 -3.88 3.49 -5.50
CA GLY A 35 -2.61 3.68 -6.20
C GLY A 35 -2.82 4.26 -7.58
N SER A 36 -1.80 4.93 -8.11
CA SER A 36 -1.86 5.53 -9.44
C SER A 36 -0.59 5.28 -10.25
N GLY A 37 -0.75 5.24 -11.57
CA GLY A 37 0.34 5.04 -12.50
C GLY A 37 0.08 5.79 -13.80
N THR A 38 1.14 6.16 -14.49
CA THR A 38 1.04 6.82 -15.80
C THR A 38 2.14 6.28 -16.70
N ALA A 39 1.83 6.08 -17.98
CA ALA A 39 2.75 5.73 -19.04
C ALA A 39 2.56 6.72 -20.19
N HIS A 40 3.67 7.16 -20.81
CA HIS A 40 3.66 8.08 -21.93
C HIS A 40 4.37 7.42 -23.09
N ARG A 41 3.71 7.31 -24.25
CA ARG A 41 4.30 6.78 -25.48
C ARG A 41 5.31 7.78 -26.04
N ASN A 42 6.53 7.36 -26.33
CA ASN A 42 7.44 8.24 -27.07
C ASN A 42 6.85 8.49 -28.48
N PRO A 43 6.81 9.73 -28.99
CA PRO A 43 6.31 9.99 -30.34
C PRO A 43 7.03 9.22 -31.45
N ALA A 44 8.28 8.78 -31.21
CA ALA A 44 9.05 7.95 -32.13
C ALA A 44 8.70 6.45 -32.07
N ASP A 45 7.97 6.01 -31.05
CA ASP A 45 7.59 4.62 -30.87
C ASP A 45 6.31 4.28 -31.64
N THR A 46 6.19 3.01 -32.03
CA THR A 46 4.97 2.45 -32.61
C THR A 46 3.80 2.64 -31.64
N ASP A 47 2.64 2.99 -32.21
CA ASP A 47 1.39 3.10 -31.46
C ASP A 47 0.87 1.71 -31.07
N VAL A 48 1.23 1.26 -29.87
CA VAL A 48 0.77 0.00 -29.26
C VAL A 48 0.14 0.33 -27.90
N PRO A 49 -1.18 0.56 -27.85
CA PRO A 49 -1.91 0.92 -26.64
C PRO A 49 -1.66 -0.02 -25.45
N GLU A 50 -1.56 -1.33 -25.70
CA GLU A 50 -1.41 -2.35 -24.67
C GLU A 50 -0.13 -2.16 -23.83
N ILE A 51 0.94 -1.63 -24.41
CA ILE A 51 2.20 -1.34 -23.68
C ILE A 51 1.98 -0.22 -22.66
N GLY A 52 1.22 0.82 -23.04
CA GLY A 52 0.87 1.92 -22.15
C GLY A 52 0.02 1.43 -20.98
N ASP A 53 -0.96 0.57 -21.26
CA ASP A 53 -1.84 -0.06 -20.27
C ASP A 53 -1.06 -0.89 -19.26
N GLU A 54 -0.24 -1.83 -19.73
CA GLU A 54 0.56 -2.70 -18.88
C GLU A 54 1.52 -1.90 -17.99
N LEU A 55 2.18 -0.88 -18.56
CA LEU A 55 3.16 -0.07 -17.84
C LEU A 55 2.48 0.85 -16.82
N ALA A 56 1.36 1.49 -17.17
CA ALA A 56 0.60 2.31 -16.25
C ALA A 56 0.01 1.46 -15.11
N ALA A 57 -0.56 0.30 -15.42
CA ALA A 57 -1.09 -0.65 -14.46
C ALA A 57 0.00 -1.13 -13.49
N GLY A 58 1.16 -1.55 -14.01
CA GLY A 58 2.29 -2.01 -13.20
C GLY A 58 2.78 -0.93 -12.23
N ARG A 59 2.84 0.33 -12.68
CA ARG A 59 3.21 1.48 -11.83
C ARG A 59 2.17 1.73 -10.73
N ALA A 60 0.88 1.65 -11.03
CA ALA A 60 -0.18 1.80 -10.04
C ALA A 60 -0.17 0.68 -8.99
N LEU A 61 0.11 -0.57 -9.41
CA LEU A 61 0.27 -1.69 -8.50
C LEU A 61 1.54 -1.58 -7.63
N HIS A 62 2.62 -1.04 -8.18
CA HIS A 62 3.83 -0.77 -7.41
C HIS A 62 3.61 0.27 -6.31
N ASP A 63 2.82 1.31 -6.59
CA ASP A 63 2.39 2.31 -5.59
C ASP A 63 1.58 1.64 -4.46
N ILE A 64 0.60 0.79 -4.80
CA ILE A 64 -0.14 -0.02 -3.81
C ILE A 64 0.80 -0.89 -2.97
N ALA A 65 1.77 -1.57 -3.60
CA ALA A 65 2.73 -2.40 -2.87
C ALA A 65 3.53 -1.57 -1.85
N GLY A 66 3.99 -0.38 -2.24
CA GLY A 66 4.66 0.55 -1.34
C GLY A 66 3.76 1.02 -0.19
N GLN A 67 2.48 1.29 -0.45
CA GLN A 67 1.50 1.67 0.58
C GLN A 67 1.27 0.55 1.59
N LEU A 68 1.11 -0.70 1.13
CA LEU A 68 0.93 -1.87 2.01
C LEU A 68 2.12 -2.08 2.95
N VAL A 69 3.34 -1.98 2.43
CA VAL A 69 4.57 -2.12 3.26
C VAL A 69 4.65 -1.02 4.31
N ARG A 70 4.31 0.23 3.94
CA ARG A 70 4.27 1.36 4.89
C ARG A 70 3.22 1.14 5.98
N ALA A 71 2.01 0.72 5.61
CA ALA A 71 0.93 0.41 6.55
C ALA A 71 1.37 -0.67 7.55
N ALA A 72 1.94 -1.78 7.06
CA ALA A 72 2.44 -2.84 7.92
C ALA A 72 3.55 -2.36 8.87
N THR A 73 4.46 -1.50 8.40
CA THR A 73 5.53 -0.95 9.24
C THR A 73 4.97 -0.03 10.33
N GLN A 74 3.96 0.78 10.01
CA GLN A 74 3.26 1.62 10.98
C GLN A 74 2.52 0.79 12.04
N ASP A 75 1.88 -0.30 11.63
CA ASP A 75 1.20 -1.22 12.54
C ASP A 75 2.16 -1.90 13.52
N ILE A 76 3.36 -2.29 13.05
CA ILE A 76 4.41 -2.86 13.90
C ILE A 76 4.89 -1.82 14.93
N ALA A 77 5.28 -0.62 14.48
CA ALA A 77 5.80 0.43 15.35
C ALA A 77 4.80 0.88 16.43
N SER A 78 3.50 0.91 16.09
CA SER A 78 2.42 1.28 17.02
C SER A 78 2.27 0.26 18.16
N ARG A 79 2.58 -1.02 17.92
CA ARG A 79 2.51 -2.09 18.93
C ARG A 79 3.70 -2.07 19.88
N GLU A 80 4.89 -1.77 19.37
CA GLU A 80 6.11 -1.64 20.18
C GLU A 80 6.03 -0.46 21.17
N THR A 81 5.25 0.58 20.87
CA THR A 81 5.07 1.74 21.75
C THR A 81 4.16 1.46 22.97
N THR A 82 3.54 0.27 23.06
CA THR A 82 2.56 -0.07 24.11
C THR A 82 3.13 -0.93 25.26
N GLU A 83 4.45 -1.14 25.36
CA GLU A 83 5.06 -1.59 26.62
C GLU A 83 5.48 -0.38 27.48
N PRO A 84 4.65 0.09 28.44
CA PRO A 84 5.22 0.74 29.60
C PRO A 84 5.94 -0.37 30.37
N GLU A 85 7.25 -0.26 30.47
CA GLU A 85 8.03 -0.94 31.49
C GLU A 85 7.37 -0.63 32.84
N ALA A 86 6.50 -1.52 33.31
CA ALA A 86 5.87 -1.44 34.60
C ALA A 86 6.95 -1.71 35.64
N VAL A 87 7.78 -0.69 35.91
CA VAL A 87 8.63 -0.63 37.09
C VAL A 87 7.72 -0.42 38.29
N TYR A 88 6.99 -1.46 38.67
CA TYR A 88 6.39 -1.56 39.99
C TYR A 88 7.53 -1.87 40.97
N ARG A 89 8.11 -0.83 41.57
CA ARG A 89 8.94 -0.98 42.77
C ARG A 89 8.07 -0.62 43.97
N PRO A 90 7.58 -1.60 44.76
CA PRO A 90 6.88 -1.27 45.99
C PRO A 90 7.89 -0.58 46.91
N THR A 91 7.50 0.58 47.42
CA THR A 91 8.18 1.31 48.48
C THR A 91 8.33 0.38 49.69
N VAL A 92 9.55 -0.07 49.96
CA VAL A 92 9.90 -0.67 51.24
C VAL A 92 9.82 0.43 52.30
N GLY A 93 8.72 0.42 53.06
CA GLY A 93 8.62 1.18 54.30
C GLY A 93 9.57 0.61 55.33
N TRP A 94 10.57 1.40 55.73
CA TRP A 94 11.29 1.17 56.98
C TRP A 94 10.55 1.93 58.08
N SER A 95 10.02 1.17 59.03
CA SER A 95 9.57 1.70 60.32
C SER A 95 10.67 1.42 61.34
N ILE A 96 11.07 2.51 61.99
CA ILE A 96 11.86 2.74 63.23
C ILE A 96 12.31 1.50 63.99
#